data_AF-P42402-F1
#
_entry.id   AF-P42402-F1
#
_cell.length_a   1.000
_cell.length_b   1.000
_cell.length_c   1.000
_cell.angle_alpha   90.00
_cell.angle_beta   90.00
_cell.angle_gamma   90.00
#
_symmetry.space_group_name_H-M   'P 1'
#
loop_
_entity.id
_entity.type
_entity.pdbx_description
1 polymer ?
#
loop_
_entity_poly.entity_id
_entity_poly.type
_entity_poly.pdbx_seq_one_letter_code
_entity_poly.pdbx_strand_id
1 'polypeptide(L)'
;MKRITINIITMFIAAAVISLTGTAEAAEKQQQSPANVTLTDQQKKEIEQLEAEILKKRKDVISKYVQYGILPKERGEHIKNHLDKHFEMMKQNGFVPKHHPHPHKFEKRH
;
A
#
# COMPACT_ATOMS: atom_id res chain seq x y z
N MET A 1 47.13 21.10 31.87
CA MET A 1 46.81 19.70 31.48
C MET A 1 46.70 18.90 32.76
N LYS A 2 45.53 18.38 33.16
CA LYS A 2 44.98 17.09 32.72
C LYS A 2 43.46 17.10 32.80
N ARG A 3 42.85 16.60 31.72
CA ARG A 3 41.42 16.31 31.57
C ARG A 3 41.12 15.03 32.34
N ILE A 4 40.13 15.03 33.23
CA ILE A 4 39.46 13.81 33.70
C ILE A 4 37.95 14.04 33.54
N THR A 5 37.50 13.70 32.35
CA THR A 5 36.11 13.59 31.91
C THR A 5 35.63 12.17 32.20
N ILE A 6 35.35 11.83 33.46
CA ILE A 6 34.62 10.60 33.81
C ILE A 6 33.76 10.96 35.01
N ASN A 7 32.48 11.28 34.75
CA ASN A 7 31.32 11.23 35.66
C ASN A 7 30.08 11.95 35.11
N ILE A 8 30.13 12.51 33.89
CA ILE A 8 28.91 13.11 33.26
C ILE A 8 27.98 12.01 32.68
N ILE A 9 28.44 10.77 32.55
CA ILE A 9 27.63 9.66 32.03
C ILE A 9 26.58 9.17 33.05
N THR A 10 26.69 9.49 34.34
CA THR A 10 25.85 8.89 35.39
C THR A 10 24.61 9.70 35.81
N MET A 11 24.26 10.82 35.15
CA MET A 11 23.04 11.58 35.50
C MET A 11 21.92 11.49 34.45
N PHE A 12 21.88 10.41 33.65
CA PHE A 12 20.86 10.20 32.62
C PHE A 12 19.68 9.29 33.05
N ILE A 13 19.50 9.03 34.35
CA ILE A 13 18.40 8.22 34.87
C ILE A 13 17.73 8.93 36.05
N ALA A 14 16.85 9.90 35.79
CA ALA A 14 15.80 10.33 36.72
C ALA A 14 14.87 11.41 36.11
N ALA A 15 14.11 11.07 35.07
CA ALA A 15 12.89 11.84 34.72
C ALA A 15 11.97 11.01 33.80
N ALA A 16 11.73 9.75 34.16
CA ALA A 16 10.80 8.88 33.45
C ALA A 16 9.64 8.49 34.37
N VAL A 17 9.02 9.45 35.06
CA VAL A 17 7.76 9.20 35.77
C VAL A 17 6.97 10.50 35.84
N ILE A 18 5.67 10.41 35.56
CA ILE A 18 4.64 11.44 35.77
C ILE A 18 4.45 12.43 34.61
N SER A 19 3.77 11.96 33.56
CA SER A 19 2.59 12.62 32.99
C SER A 19 1.69 11.55 32.35
N LEU A 20 1.30 10.56 33.16
CA LEU A 20 0.26 9.57 32.86
C LEU A 20 -1.12 10.14 33.23
N THR A 21 -1.41 11.41 32.92
CA THR A 21 -2.74 12.02 33.15
C THR A 21 -2.84 13.30 32.31
N GLY A 22 -3.48 13.23 31.15
CA GLY A 22 -3.83 14.46 30.45
C GLY A 22 -4.04 14.24 28.96
N THR A 23 -5.30 14.02 28.62
CA THR A 23 -5.89 14.24 27.30
C THR A 23 -5.20 13.53 26.13
N ALA A 24 -5.85 12.46 25.67
CA ALA A 24 -5.90 12.16 24.25
C ALA A 24 -6.51 13.39 23.54
N GLU A 25 -5.70 14.43 23.36
CA GLU A 25 -5.84 15.30 22.21
C GLU A 25 -5.70 14.34 21.04
N ALA A 26 -6.86 13.99 20.49
CA ALA A 26 -6.98 13.51 19.15
C ALA A 26 -6.25 14.54 18.31
N ALA A 27 -4.94 14.33 18.14
CA ALA A 27 -4.24 14.79 16.99
C ALA A 27 -5.04 14.19 15.85
N GLU A 28 -5.98 14.96 15.33
CA GLU A 28 -6.07 15.22 13.91
C GLU A 28 -4.64 15.45 13.43
N LYS A 29 -3.89 14.34 13.32
CA LYS A 29 -2.93 14.18 12.24
C LYS A 29 -3.82 14.39 11.05
N GLN A 30 -3.88 15.65 10.62
CA GLN A 30 -4.23 16.04 9.27
C GLN A 30 -3.66 14.91 8.44
N GLN A 31 -4.56 14.09 7.90
CA GLN A 31 -4.23 12.95 7.08
C GLN A 31 -3.56 13.58 5.88
N GLN A 32 -2.25 13.80 6.00
CA GLN A 32 -1.45 14.48 5.02
C GLN A 32 -1.55 13.54 3.84
N SER A 33 -2.39 13.93 2.87
CA SER A 33 -2.55 13.16 1.65
C SER A 33 -1.14 12.87 1.19
N PRO A 34 -0.76 11.58 1.02
CA PRO A 34 0.61 11.25 0.70
C PRO A 34 1.00 12.17 -0.45
N ALA A 35 2.07 12.94 -0.23
CA ALA A 35 2.57 13.92 -1.19
C ALA A 35 2.62 13.26 -2.57
N ASN A 36 2.51 14.03 -3.65
CA ASN A 36 2.59 13.51 -5.02
C ASN A 36 3.91 12.71 -5.23
N VAL A 37 3.90 11.42 -4.85
CA VAL A 37 5.09 10.58 -4.79
C VAL A 37 5.31 10.07 -6.19
N THR A 38 6.42 10.47 -6.78
CA THR A 38 6.88 9.90 -8.05
C THR A 38 7.78 8.71 -7.75
N LEU A 39 7.42 7.53 -8.26
CA LEU A 39 8.23 6.33 -8.16
C LEU A 39 9.49 6.43 -9.03
N THR A 40 10.60 5.89 -8.53
CA THR A 40 11.82 5.70 -9.34
C THR A 40 11.62 4.60 -10.37
N ASP A 41 12.47 4.55 -11.40
CA ASP A 41 12.34 3.52 -12.44
C ASP A 41 12.57 2.10 -11.90
N GLN A 42 13.46 1.95 -10.91
CA GLN A 42 13.66 0.68 -10.21
C GLN A 42 12.40 0.25 -9.45
N GLN A 43 11.76 1.17 -8.72
CA GLN A 43 10.51 0.90 -8.00
C GLN A 43 9.37 0.53 -8.96
N LYS A 44 9.24 1.24 -10.09
CA LYS A 44 8.24 0.92 -11.12
C LYS A 44 8.46 -0.47 -11.71
N LYS A 45 9.71 -0.85 -11.98
CA LYS A 45 10.05 -2.17 -12.53
C LYS A 45 9.77 -3.30 -11.56
N GLU A 46 10.04 -3.09 -10.27
CA GLU A 46 9.70 -4.05 -9.20
C GLU A 46 8.18 -4.26 -9.13
N ILE A 47 7.39 -3.19 -9.17
CA ILE A 47 5.93 -3.27 -9.18
C ILE A 47 5.41 -3.91 -10.47
N GLU A 48 5.97 -3.55 -11.63
CA GLU A 48 5.58 -4.15 -12.92
C GLU A 48 5.75 -5.68 -12.89
N GLN A 49 6.85 -6.17 -12.32
CA GLN A 49 7.08 -7.60 -12.19
C GLN A 49 6.03 -8.27 -11.30
N LEU A 50 5.72 -7.67 -10.14
CA LEU A 50 4.68 -8.18 -9.24
C LEU A 50 3.30 -8.19 -9.91
N GLU A 51 2.94 -7.11 -10.59
CA GLU A 51 1.66 -7.01 -11.29
C GLU A 51 1.57 -7.99 -12.46
N ALA A 52 2.67 -8.27 -13.17
CA ALA A 52 2.71 -9.26 -14.24
C ALA A 52 2.50 -10.68 -13.70
N GLU A 53 3.07 -11.00 -12.54
CA GLU A 53 2.84 -12.28 -11.86
C GLU A 53 1.38 -12.41 -11.38
N ILE A 54 0.81 -11.36 -10.82
CA ILE A 54 -0.60 -11.31 -10.41
C ILE A 54 -1.52 -11.50 -11.61
N LEU A 55 -1.25 -10.80 -12.71
CA LEU A 55 -2.01 -10.92 -13.96
C LEU A 55 -2.01 -12.36 -14.46
N LYS A 56 -0.83 -13.00 -14.53
CA LYS A 56 -0.69 -14.39 -14.96
C LYS A 56 -1.50 -15.32 -14.05
N LYS A 57 -1.30 -15.25 -12.73
CA LYS A 57 -2.03 -16.09 -11.77
C LYS A 57 -3.54 -15.87 -11.84
N ARG A 58 -3.99 -14.62 -12.05
CA ARG A 58 -5.41 -14.30 -12.21
C ARG A 58 -5.98 -14.95 -13.48
N LYS A 59 -5.28 -14.89 -14.61
CA LYS A 59 -5.69 -15.57 -15.85
C LYS A 59 -5.74 -17.08 -15.70
N ASP A 60 -4.82 -17.67 -14.92
CA ASP A 60 -4.83 -19.10 -14.61
C ASP A 60 -6.09 -19.47 -13.82
N VAL A 61 -6.47 -18.68 -12.80
CA VAL A 61 -7.71 -18.87 -12.04
C VAL A 61 -8.94 -18.79 -12.95
N ILE A 62 -9.02 -17.79 -13.84
CA ILE A 62 -10.12 -17.70 -14.81
C ILE A 62 -10.15 -18.93 -15.72
N SER A 63 -9.00 -19.42 -16.16
CA SER A 63 -8.91 -20.63 -16.99
C SER A 63 -9.40 -21.87 -16.24
N LYS A 64 -9.13 -21.98 -14.92
CA LYS A 64 -9.69 -23.04 -14.08
C LYS A 64 -11.20 -22.94 -13.94
N TYR A 65 -11.77 -21.75 -13.80
CA TYR A 65 -13.23 -21.60 -13.80
C TYR A 65 -13.87 -22.00 -15.13
N VAL A 66 -13.23 -21.71 -16.27
CA VAL A 66 -13.68 -22.20 -17.58
C VAL A 66 -13.58 -23.73 -17.65
N GLN A 67 -12.45 -24.31 -17.21
CA GLN A 67 -12.24 -25.75 -17.17
C GLN A 67 -13.28 -26.48 -16.31
N TYR A 68 -13.67 -25.90 -15.18
CA TYR A 68 -14.66 -26.48 -14.26
C TYR A 68 -16.11 -26.18 -14.64
N GLY A 69 -16.35 -25.52 -15.78
CA GLY A 69 -17.70 -25.16 -16.23
C GLY A 69 -18.40 -24.09 -15.38
N ILE A 70 -17.67 -23.43 -14.48
CA ILE A 70 -18.18 -22.32 -13.65
C ILE A 70 -18.36 -21.06 -14.49
N LEU A 71 -17.49 -20.86 -15.49
CA LEU A 71 -17.57 -19.75 -16.44
C LEU A 71 -17.63 -20.26 -17.89
N PRO A 72 -18.54 -19.70 -18.72
CA PRO A 72 -18.48 -19.92 -20.16
C PRO A 72 -17.15 -19.45 -20.75
N LYS A 73 -16.66 -20.13 -21.80
CA LYS A 73 -15.39 -19.80 -22.46
C LYS A 73 -15.31 -18.33 -22.92
N GLU A 74 -16.36 -17.84 -23.56
CA GLU A 74 -16.43 -16.44 -24.04
C GLU A 74 -16.32 -15.44 -22.89
N ARG A 75 -16.99 -15.72 -21.77
CA ARG A 75 -16.93 -14.87 -20.58
C ARG A 75 -15.53 -14.88 -19.97
N GLY A 76 -14.90 -16.05 -19.92
CA GLY A 76 -13.52 -16.19 -19.48
C GLY A 76 -12.53 -15.35 -20.30
N GLU A 77 -12.62 -15.42 -21.62
CA GLU A 77 -11.76 -14.63 -22.52
C GLU A 77 -12.02 -13.13 -22.39
N HIS A 78 -13.28 -12.70 -22.28
CA HIS A 78 -13.60 -11.30 -22.02
C HIS A 78 -12.95 -10.80 -20.71
N ILE A 79 -13.00 -11.59 -19.64
CA ILE A 79 -12.35 -11.22 -18.37
C ILE A 79 -10.83 -11.13 -18.54
N LYS A 80 -10.19 -12.07 -19.22
CA LYS A 80 -8.74 -12.03 -19.48
C LYS A 80 -8.34 -10.78 -20.26
N ASN A 81 -9.08 -10.42 -21.30
CA ASN A 81 -8.84 -9.21 -22.09
C ASN A 81 -9.02 -7.93 -21.25
N HIS A 82 -10.01 -7.92 -20.35
CA HIS A 82 -10.19 -6.82 -19.43
C HIS A 82 -8.99 -6.67 -18.47
N LEU A 83 -8.47 -7.79 -17.95
CA LEU A 83 -7.28 -7.79 -17.10
C LEU A 83 -6.04 -7.28 -17.83
N ASP A 84 -5.86 -7.64 -19.11
CA ASP A 84 -4.78 -7.10 -19.95
C ASP A 84 -4.88 -5.59 -20.13
N LYS A 85 -6.09 -5.10 -20.46
CA LYS A 85 -6.33 -3.66 -20.57
C LYS A 85 -6.06 -2.95 -19.25
N HIS A 86 -6.44 -3.55 -18.12
CA HIS A 86 -6.17 -3.00 -16.80
C HIS A 86 -4.66 -2.90 -16.53
N PHE A 87 -3.90 -3.96 -16.85
CA PHE A 87 -2.45 -3.96 -16.70
C PHE A 87 -1.78 -2.84 -17.52
N GLU A 88 -2.19 -2.67 -18.77
CA GLU A 88 -1.68 -1.58 -19.62
C GLU A 88 -2.03 -0.19 -19.06
N MET A 89 -3.24 0.00 -18.52
CA MET A 89 -3.62 1.25 -17.86
C MET A 89 -2.79 1.52 -16.60
N MET A 90 -2.44 0.51 -15.82
CA MET A 90 -1.55 0.68 -14.67
C MET A 90 -0.16 1.09 -15.14
N LYS A 91 0.38 0.43 -16.16
CA LYS A 91 1.69 0.72 -16.74
C LYS A 91 1.79 2.16 -17.24
N GLN A 92 0.78 2.65 -17.96
CA GLN A 92 0.72 4.02 -18.46
C GLN A 92 0.70 5.09 -17.36
N ASN A 93 0.12 4.78 -16.19
CA ASN A 93 0.13 5.68 -15.03
C ASN A 93 1.31 5.42 -14.08
N GLY A 94 2.30 4.63 -14.49
CA GLY A 94 3.48 4.32 -13.69
C GLY A 94 3.19 3.49 -12.44
N PHE A 95 2.13 2.69 -12.46
CA PHE A 95 1.65 1.86 -11.35
C PHE A 95 1.27 2.63 -10.07
N VAL A 96 0.96 3.92 -10.18
CA VAL A 96 0.48 4.72 -9.05
C VAL A 96 -1.05 4.65 -8.97
N PRO A 97 -1.64 4.18 -7.83
CA PRO A 97 -3.08 4.16 -7.65
C PRO A 97 -3.68 5.57 -7.73
N LYS A 98 -4.74 5.75 -8.52
CA LYS A 98 -5.48 7.02 -8.58
C LYS A 98 -6.41 7.15 -7.38
N HIS A 99 -6.37 8.32 -6.73
CA HIS A 99 -7.39 8.68 -5.76
C HIS A 99 -8.75 8.76 -6.47
N HIS A 100 -9.73 8.01 -5.98
CA HIS A 100 -11.10 8.13 -6.44
C HIS A 100 -11.70 9.41 -5.83
N PRO A 101 -12.36 10.28 -6.62
CA PRO A 101 -12.86 11.56 -6.15
C PRO A 101 -14.01 11.42 -5.13
N HIS A 102 -14.65 10.26 -5.06
CA HIS A 102 -15.73 10.00 -4.12
C HIS A 102 -15.28 8.99 -3.06
N PRO A 103 -15.36 9.33 -1.76
CA PRO A 103 -15.19 8.33 -0.72
C PRO A 103 -16.35 7.32 -0.88
N HIS A 104 -16.01 6.05 -1.09
CA HIS A 104 -17.00 5.00 -0.92
C HIS A 104 -17.46 5.04 0.53
N LYS A 105 -18.76 5.26 0.77
CA LYS A 105 -19.33 5.10 2.12
C LYS A 105 -19.15 3.62 2.47
N PHE A 106 -18.19 3.31 3.33
CA PHE A 106 -18.12 2.00 3.99
C PHE A 106 -19.33 1.92 4.91
N GLU A 107 -20.45 1.40 4.40
CA GLU A 107 -21.59 1.09 5.24
C GLU A 107 -21.15 0.04 6.26
N LYS A 108 -21.14 0.40 7.55
CA LYS A 108 -20.81 -0.53 8.63
C LYS A 108 -21.92 -1.58 8.69
N ARG A 109 -21.70 -2.73 8.04
CA ARG A 109 -22.54 -3.91 8.26
C ARG A 109 -22.15 -4.49 9.62
N HIS A 110 -23.01 -4.26 10.60
CA HIS A 110 -22.94 -4.82 11.95
C HIS A 110 -23.41 -6.28 11.95
#